data_AF-A0A3A8H290-F1
#
_entry.id   AF-A0A3A8H290-F1
#
_cell.length_a   1.000
_cell.length_b   1.000
_cell.length_c   1.000
_cell.angle_alpha   90.00
_cell.angle_beta   90.00
_cell.angle_gamma   90.00
#
_symmetry.space_group_name_H-M   'P 1'
#
loop_
_entity.id
_entity.type
_entity.pdbx_description
1 polymer ?
#
loop_
_entity_poly.entity_id
_entity_poly.type
_entity_poly.pdbx_seq_one_letter_code
_entity_poly.pdbx_strand_id
1 'polypeptide(L)'
;MSRMNLAALSAVLLFAVGGTAEAKQWRYAGMHPRTGQPADGLCHIEAMHVHTAAPLYADTLYRTRDNVHIFIGDPTPFGYEGPRHAYYGHHPVVLNVIIHIDVDVDEVEYCHHDGPHYHAYEPPPRQRFVEKEDVSYYAGEYPEEYQRENPKLVRVNSVYRNWSSPRPVVTVAPPPEYHGPVIQVGFKVPVPRVEVSVPGVEVRVGAPPPPPQREVVIIREERVVHEHHHDDHCGHGHKKHKKHKHKKFKDRD
;
A
#
# COMPACT_ATOMS: atom_id res chain seq x y z
N MET A 1 -38.69 46.39 -47.10
CA MET A 1 -37.36 46.04 -46.57
C MET A 1 -37.48 45.85 -45.06
N SER A 2 -37.66 44.61 -44.62
CA SER A 2 -37.88 44.28 -43.21
C SER A 2 -36.53 44.18 -42.49
N ARG A 3 -36.29 45.08 -41.52
CA ARG A 3 -35.12 45.04 -40.64
C ARG A 3 -35.38 43.96 -39.59
N MET A 4 -35.11 42.70 -39.93
CA MET A 4 -35.01 41.64 -38.93
C MET A 4 -33.78 41.91 -38.05
N ASN A 5 -34.05 42.10 -36.77
CA ASN A 5 -33.09 42.41 -35.72
C ASN A 5 -31.96 41.37 -35.66
N LEU A 6 -30.75 41.73 -36.13
CA LEU A 6 -29.52 40.94 -35.97
C LEU A 6 -29.24 40.57 -34.50
N ALA A 7 -29.76 41.34 -33.54
CA ALA A 7 -29.61 41.07 -32.11
C ALA A 7 -30.32 39.78 -31.66
N ALA A 8 -31.38 39.34 -32.34
CA ALA A 8 -32.12 38.14 -31.96
C ALA A 8 -31.42 36.84 -32.40
N LEU A 9 -30.55 36.89 -33.41
CA LEU A 9 -29.78 35.71 -33.85
C LEU A 9 -28.55 35.44 -32.97
N SER A 10 -27.96 36.47 -32.33
CA SER A 10 -26.78 36.30 -31.47
C SER A 10 -27.11 35.64 -30.12
N ALA A 11 -28.35 35.76 -29.62
CA ALA A 11 -28.75 35.13 -28.36
C ALA A 11 -29.01 33.62 -28.47
N VAL A 12 -29.33 33.11 -29.66
CA VAL A 12 -29.60 31.67 -29.88
C VAL A 12 -28.30 30.88 -30.07
N LEU A 13 -27.23 31.50 -30.58
CA LEU A 13 -25.92 30.82 -30.73
C LEU A 13 -25.15 30.64 -29.41
N LEU A 14 -25.50 31.35 -28.34
CA LEU A 14 -24.81 31.27 -27.05
C LEU A 14 -25.26 30.11 -26.16
N PHE A 15 -26.34 29.40 -26.52
CA PHE A 15 -26.84 28.25 -25.74
C PHE A 15 -26.35 26.89 -26.24
N ALA A 16 -25.58 26.82 -27.34
CA ALA A 16 -25.23 25.55 -27.98
C ALA A 16 -23.82 25.01 -27.66
N VAL A 17 -23.11 25.57 -26.67
CA VAL A 17 -21.78 25.07 -26.25
C VAL A 17 -21.78 24.68 -24.77
N GLY A 18 -22.89 24.09 -24.31
CA GLY A 18 -22.92 23.33 -23.06
C GLY A 18 -22.60 21.86 -23.35
N GLY A 19 -21.44 21.58 -23.93
CA GLY A 19 -20.94 20.21 -23.96
C GLY A 19 -20.72 19.78 -22.52
N THR A 20 -21.55 18.89 -21.99
CA THR A 20 -21.28 18.23 -20.72
C THR A 20 -19.93 17.53 -20.88
N ALA A 21 -18.88 18.10 -20.31
CA ALA A 21 -17.63 17.37 -20.10
C ALA A 21 -17.95 16.26 -19.10
N GLU A 22 -18.44 15.13 -19.60
CA GLU A 22 -18.62 13.94 -18.77
C GLU A 22 -17.22 13.51 -18.34
N ALA A 23 -16.95 13.67 -17.04
CA ALA A 23 -15.71 13.19 -16.46
C ALA A 23 -15.62 11.68 -16.69
N LYS A 24 -14.54 11.23 -17.32
CA LYS A 24 -14.29 9.80 -17.58
C LYS A 24 -14.46 9.02 -16.28
N GLN A 25 -15.36 8.04 -16.30
CA GLN A 25 -15.58 7.13 -15.19
C GLN A 25 -14.62 5.93 -15.28
N TRP A 26 -14.07 5.56 -14.13
CA TRP A 26 -13.20 4.41 -13.96
C TRP A 26 -13.91 3.38 -13.09
N ARG A 27 -13.96 2.13 -13.55
CA ARG A 27 -14.67 1.06 -12.85
C ARG A 27 -13.71 0.34 -11.91
N TYR A 28 -14.22 0.02 -10.74
CA TYR A 28 -13.50 -0.70 -9.70
C TYR A 28 -14.36 -1.85 -9.17
N ALA A 29 -13.71 -2.88 -8.66
CA ALA A 29 -14.33 -3.94 -7.88
C ALA A 29 -13.45 -4.26 -6.68
N GLY A 30 -14.08 -4.55 -5.55
CA GLY A 30 -13.41 -4.71 -4.28
C GLY A 30 -12.93 -3.38 -3.68
N MET A 31 -12.43 -3.50 -2.47
CA MET A 31 -11.78 -2.42 -1.74
C MET A 31 -10.51 -1.93 -2.44
N HIS A 32 -10.30 -0.61 -2.52
CA HIS A 32 -9.13 -0.05 -3.18
C HIS A 32 -8.74 1.34 -2.68
N PRO A 33 -7.48 1.79 -2.88
CA PRO A 33 -7.08 3.17 -2.59
C PRO A 33 -7.96 4.19 -3.33
N ARG A 34 -8.38 5.27 -2.66
CA ARG A 34 -9.25 6.29 -3.31
C ARG A 34 -8.56 7.01 -4.46
N THR A 35 -7.27 7.29 -4.31
CA THR A 35 -6.45 8.00 -5.32
C THR A 35 -5.11 7.31 -5.58
N GLY A 36 -4.83 6.20 -4.88
CA GLY A 36 -3.52 5.54 -4.85
C GLY A 36 -2.48 6.20 -3.93
N GLN A 37 -2.84 7.25 -3.19
CA GLN A 37 -2.00 7.82 -2.13
C GLN A 37 -2.51 7.41 -0.73
N PRO A 38 -1.61 7.01 0.21
CA PRO A 38 -1.97 6.69 1.59
C PRO A 38 -2.83 7.74 2.29
N ALA A 39 -2.48 9.02 2.15
CA ALA A 39 -3.14 10.13 2.83
C ALA A 39 -4.62 10.29 2.45
N ASP A 40 -4.98 9.84 1.24
CA ASP A 40 -6.35 9.93 0.76
C ASP A 40 -7.19 8.73 1.21
N GLY A 41 -6.59 7.70 1.79
CA GLY A 41 -7.29 6.55 2.38
C GLY A 41 -7.93 5.59 1.38
N LEU A 42 -8.84 4.76 1.89
CA LEU A 42 -9.38 3.59 1.21
C LEU A 42 -10.87 3.75 0.87
N CYS A 43 -11.27 3.25 -0.30
CA CYS A 43 -12.66 2.98 -0.64
C CYS A 43 -13.00 1.57 -0.17
N HIS A 44 -14.05 1.43 0.64
CA HIS A 44 -14.46 0.16 1.24
C HIS A 44 -15.62 -0.52 0.49
N ILE A 45 -16.03 0.00 -0.67
CA ILE A 45 -17.12 -0.58 -1.46
C ILE A 45 -16.60 -1.86 -2.13
N GLU A 46 -17.14 -3.00 -1.72
CA GLU A 46 -16.72 -4.31 -2.26
C GLU A 46 -17.34 -4.60 -3.64
N ALA A 47 -18.59 -4.17 -3.83
CA ALA A 47 -19.29 -4.33 -5.10
C ALA A 47 -18.66 -3.48 -6.22
N MET A 48 -18.96 -3.82 -7.47
CA MET A 48 -18.57 -3.01 -8.63
C MET A 48 -19.12 -1.58 -8.51
N HIS A 49 -18.24 -0.60 -8.67
CA HIS A 49 -18.59 0.82 -8.58
C HIS A 49 -17.66 1.68 -9.45
N VAL A 50 -17.93 3.00 -9.51
CA VAL A 50 -17.17 3.93 -10.36
C VAL A 50 -16.65 5.13 -9.60
N HIS A 51 -15.50 5.64 -10.02
CA HIS A 51 -14.95 6.93 -9.59
C HIS A 51 -14.57 7.78 -10.81
N THR A 52 -14.48 9.09 -10.63
CA THR A 52 -13.94 10.02 -11.64
C THR A 52 -12.42 10.10 -11.60
N ALA A 53 -11.82 9.78 -10.45
CA ALA A 53 -10.37 9.65 -10.31
C ALA A 53 -9.89 8.37 -10.99
N ALA A 54 -8.81 8.48 -11.77
CA ALA A 54 -8.13 7.33 -12.35
C ALA A 54 -7.30 6.59 -11.28
N PRO A 55 -7.09 5.28 -11.42
CA PRO A 55 -6.22 4.54 -10.52
C PRO A 55 -4.77 4.99 -10.73
N LEU A 56 -4.18 5.61 -9.71
CA LEU A 56 -2.74 5.85 -9.71
C LEU A 56 -2.01 4.51 -9.57
N TYR A 57 -0.90 4.34 -10.29
CA TYR A 57 -0.14 3.09 -10.33
C TYR A 57 -0.97 1.88 -10.81
N ALA A 58 -1.91 2.11 -11.74
CA ALA A 58 -2.79 1.09 -12.32
C ALA A 58 -2.05 -0.16 -12.84
N ASP A 59 -0.81 0.01 -13.31
CA ASP A 59 0.01 -1.06 -13.87
C ASP A 59 0.70 -1.95 -12.83
N THR A 60 0.64 -1.58 -11.53
CA THR A 60 1.31 -2.30 -10.45
C THR A 60 0.37 -2.67 -9.30
N LEU A 61 -0.43 -1.71 -8.80
CA LEU A 61 -1.35 -1.92 -7.66
C LEU A 61 -2.62 -2.68 -8.03
N TYR A 62 -2.98 -2.67 -9.31
CA TYR A 62 -4.25 -3.18 -9.79
C TYR A 62 -4.05 -4.31 -10.80
N ARG A 63 -5.07 -5.15 -10.91
CA ARG A 63 -5.30 -6.03 -12.06
C ARG A 63 -6.57 -5.56 -12.76
N THR A 64 -6.50 -5.50 -14.07
CA THR A 64 -7.58 -4.96 -14.88
C THR A 64 -8.14 -6.07 -15.75
N ARG A 65 -9.42 -6.38 -15.55
CA ARG A 65 -10.19 -7.33 -16.36
C ARG A 65 -11.47 -6.64 -16.79
N ASP A 66 -11.83 -6.75 -18.07
CA ASP A 66 -13.05 -6.13 -18.63
C ASP A 66 -13.24 -4.65 -18.28
N ASN A 67 -12.13 -3.90 -18.27
CA ASN A 67 -12.07 -2.48 -17.89
C ASN A 67 -12.53 -2.19 -16.45
N VAL A 68 -12.39 -3.17 -15.55
CA VAL A 68 -12.60 -3.06 -14.10
C VAL A 68 -11.26 -3.21 -13.38
N HIS A 69 -10.93 -2.25 -12.52
CA HIS A 69 -9.71 -2.24 -11.72
C HIS A 69 -9.93 -2.91 -10.37
N ILE A 70 -9.20 -3.99 -10.13
CA ILE A 70 -9.23 -4.75 -8.88
C ILE A 70 -7.91 -4.49 -8.17
N PHE A 71 -7.97 -3.92 -6.98
CA PHE A 71 -6.78 -3.70 -6.17
C PHE A 71 -6.34 -5.03 -5.54
N ILE A 72 -5.06 -5.36 -5.70
CA ILE A 72 -4.49 -6.62 -5.23
C ILE A 72 -3.28 -6.41 -4.31
N GLY A 73 -3.06 -5.18 -3.84
CA GLY A 73 -1.91 -4.84 -3.00
C GLY A 73 -2.21 -4.93 -1.50
N ASP A 74 -1.23 -4.55 -0.69
CA ASP A 74 -1.40 -4.39 0.76
C ASP A 74 -2.24 -3.13 1.07
N PRO A 75 -3.44 -3.26 1.67
CA PRO A 75 -4.33 -2.13 1.92
C PRO A 75 -3.90 -1.30 3.16
N THR A 76 -2.93 -1.77 3.94
CA THR A 76 -2.54 -1.20 5.24
C THR A 76 -2.08 0.26 5.15
N PRO A 77 -1.23 0.68 4.19
CA PRO A 77 -0.85 2.09 4.05
C PRO A 77 -2.04 3.03 3.85
N PHE A 78 -3.16 2.53 3.31
CA PHE A 78 -4.34 3.32 3.00
C PHE A 78 -5.35 3.37 4.15
N GLY A 79 -4.96 2.93 5.35
CA GLY A 79 -5.80 3.00 6.55
C GLY A 79 -6.81 1.86 6.65
N TYR A 80 -6.49 0.68 6.12
CA TYR A 80 -7.34 -0.50 6.32
C TYR A 80 -7.31 -0.97 7.78
N GLU A 81 -8.49 -1.06 8.40
CA GLU A 81 -8.68 -1.41 9.81
C GLU A 81 -9.38 -2.76 10.02
N GLY A 82 -9.72 -3.48 8.95
CA GLY A 82 -10.37 -4.79 9.02
C GLY A 82 -9.42 -5.96 9.32
N PRO A 83 -9.90 -7.21 9.21
CA PRO A 83 -9.09 -8.42 9.38
C PRO A 83 -7.86 -8.42 8.45
N ARG A 84 -6.67 -8.62 9.03
CA ARG A 84 -5.42 -8.67 8.27
C ARG A 84 -4.85 -10.08 8.31
N HIS A 85 -4.53 -10.59 7.13
CA HIS A 85 -3.90 -11.90 6.96
C HIS A 85 -2.49 -11.69 6.43
N ALA A 86 -1.49 -12.23 7.12
CA ALA A 86 -0.10 -12.00 6.80
C ALA A 86 0.37 -13.00 5.75
N TYR A 87 1.03 -12.50 4.72
CA TYR A 87 1.65 -13.30 3.67
C TYR A 87 3.13 -12.97 3.57
N TYR A 88 3.91 -13.92 3.07
CA TYR A 88 5.32 -13.71 2.78
C TYR A 88 5.65 -13.86 1.31
N GLY A 89 6.22 -12.79 0.75
CA GLY A 89 6.74 -12.75 -0.61
C GLY A 89 5.67 -12.96 -1.68
N HIS A 90 6.08 -13.44 -2.86
CA HIS A 90 5.16 -13.51 -3.99
C HIS A 90 4.20 -14.70 -3.86
N HIS A 91 2.93 -14.52 -4.18
CA HIS A 91 1.93 -15.58 -4.06
C HIS A 91 0.73 -15.32 -4.99
N PRO A 92 -0.08 -16.36 -5.32
CA PRO A 92 -1.29 -16.17 -6.09
C PRO A 92 -2.29 -15.32 -5.31
N VAL A 93 -3.04 -14.55 -6.07
CA VAL A 93 -4.15 -13.72 -5.65
C VAL A 93 -5.33 -14.10 -6.53
N VAL A 94 -6.36 -14.69 -5.92
CA VAL A 94 -7.51 -15.21 -6.65
C VAL A 94 -8.57 -14.11 -6.73
N LEU A 95 -8.80 -13.57 -7.94
CA LEU A 95 -9.65 -12.39 -8.13
C LEU A 95 -11.09 -12.65 -7.68
N ASN A 96 -11.64 -13.82 -7.98
CA ASN A 96 -12.97 -14.23 -7.57
C ASN A 96 -13.14 -14.33 -6.04
N VAL A 97 -12.07 -14.59 -5.28
CA VAL A 97 -12.08 -14.51 -3.81
C VAL A 97 -12.15 -13.05 -3.34
N ILE A 98 -11.40 -12.15 -3.97
CA ILE A 98 -11.37 -10.71 -3.59
C ILE A 98 -12.72 -10.03 -3.83
N ILE A 99 -13.37 -10.34 -4.96
CA ILE A 99 -14.63 -9.71 -5.35
C ILE A 99 -15.87 -10.54 -5.00
N HIS A 100 -15.68 -11.62 -4.24
CA HIS A 100 -16.73 -12.50 -3.70
C HIS A 100 -17.68 -13.07 -4.77
N ILE A 101 -17.12 -13.61 -5.85
CA ILE A 101 -17.87 -14.30 -6.90
C ILE A 101 -17.53 -15.78 -6.88
N ASP A 102 -18.55 -16.63 -6.94
CA ASP A 102 -18.36 -18.08 -7.02
C ASP A 102 -18.16 -18.51 -8.48
N VAL A 103 -17.11 -19.29 -8.72
CA VAL A 103 -16.70 -19.77 -10.05
C VAL A 103 -16.07 -21.16 -9.94
N ASP A 104 -16.24 -21.98 -10.97
CA ASP A 104 -15.68 -23.33 -11.01
C ASP A 104 -14.15 -23.36 -11.16
N VAL A 105 -13.57 -22.28 -11.69
CA VAL A 105 -12.13 -22.14 -11.97
C VAL A 105 -11.66 -20.80 -11.42
N ASP A 106 -10.56 -20.83 -10.64
CA ASP A 106 -9.96 -19.61 -10.09
C ASP A 106 -9.38 -18.71 -11.19
N GLU A 107 -9.73 -17.43 -11.13
CA GLU A 107 -9.03 -16.39 -11.89
C GLU A 107 -7.81 -15.93 -11.08
N VAL A 108 -6.65 -16.51 -11.41
CA VAL A 108 -5.42 -16.32 -10.65
C VAL A 108 -4.58 -15.18 -11.22
N GLU A 109 -4.26 -14.23 -10.36
CA GLU A 109 -3.22 -13.22 -10.54
C GLU A 109 -2.11 -13.47 -9.51
N TYR A 110 -1.05 -12.68 -9.53
CA TYR A 110 0.03 -12.79 -8.52
C TYR A 110 0.31 -11.48 -7.82
N CYS A 111 0.43 -11.55 -6.49
CA CYS A 111 1.05 -10.54 -5.67
C CYS A 111 2.58 -10.61 -5.86
N HIS A 112 3.20 -9.45 -6.07
CA HIS A 112 4.64 -9.32 -6.30
C HIS A 112 5.33 -8.54 -5.17
N HIS A 113 4.73 -8.56 -3.98
CA HIS A 113 5.29 -7.90 -2.81
C HIS A 113 6.47 -8.70 -2.25
N ASP A 114 7.59 -8.02 -2.12
CA ASP A 114 8.78 -8.54 -1.47
C ASP A 114 8.57 -8.63 0.04
N GLY A 115 8.91 -9.78 0.62
CA GLY A 115 8.87 -10.01 2.06
C GLY A 115 7.45 -9.97 2.68
N PRO A 116 7.34 -9.71 3.99
CA PRO A 116 6.07 -9.76 4.68
C PRO A 116 5.16 -8.57 4.33
N HIS A 117 3.88 -8.86 4.11
CA HIS A 117 2.82 -7.87 3.84
C HIS A 117 1.45 -8.42 4.24
N TYR A 118 0.42 -7.57 4.22
CA TYR A 118 -0.95 -7.97 4.57
C TYR A 118 -1.90 -7.99 3.37
N HIS A 119 -2.90 -8.86 3.44
CA HIS A 119 -4.13 -8.77 2.65
C HIS A 119 -5.37 -8.76 3.56
N ALA A 120 -6.49 -8.29 3.01
CA ALA A 120 -7.80 -8.26 3.67
C ALA A 120 -8.55 -9.62 3.62
N TYR A 121 -7.92 -10.64 3.06
CA TYR A 121 -8.52 -11.96 2.82
C TYR A 121 -7.52 -13.09 3.16
N GLU A 122 -8.07 -14.22 3.58
CA GLU A 122 -7.33 -15.45 3.86
C GLU A 122 -6.74 -16.07 2.58
N PRO A 123 -5.69 -16.91 2.72
CA PRO A 123 -5.11 -17.62 1.58
C PRO A 123 -6.19 -18.35 0.77
N PRO A 124 -6.24 -18.18 -0.56
CA PRO A 124 -7.26 -18.82 -1.37
C PRO A 124 -7.23 -20.35 -1.20
N PRO A 125 -8.37 -21.00 -0.90
CA PRO A 125 -8.41 -22.38 -0.39
C PRO A 125 -7.97 -23.44 -1.41
N ARG A 126 -7.99 -23.09 -2.71
CA ARG A 126 -7.58 -23.97 -3.82
C ARG A 126 -6.10 -23.83 -4.18
N GLN A 127 -5.38 -22.95 -3.49
CA GLN A 127 -3.96 -22.69 -3.72
C GLN A 127 -3.12 -23.29 -2.58
N ARG A 128 -1.86 -23.63 -2.86
CA ARG A 128 -0.98 -24.30 -1.89
C ARG A 128 -0.23 -23.28 -1.03
N PHE A 129 -0.58 -23.21 0.25
CA PHE A 129 0.11 -22.41 1.25
C PHE A 129 0.56 -23.26 2.44
N VAL A 130 1.66 -22.86 3.06
CA VAL A 130 2.15 -23.39 4.34
C VAL A 130 2.13 -22.26 5.35
N GLU A 131 1.48 -22.51 6.48
CA GLU A 131 1.43 -21.57 7.60
C GLU A 131 2.64 -21.76 8.52
N LYS A 132 3.29 -20.65 8.88
CA LYS A 132 4.37 -20.64 9.87
C LYS A 132 4.40 -19.31 10.62
N GLU A 133 4.27 -19.37 11.94
CA GLU A 133 4.21 -18.17 12.82
C GLU A 133 3.16 -17.15 12.36
N ASP A 134 1.95 -17.63 12.07
CA ASP A 134 0.81 -16.81 11.61
C ASP A 134 1.07 -16.06 10.28
N VAL A 135 1.99 -16.56 9.47
CA VAL A 135 2.28 -16.06 8.13
C VAL A 135 2.11 -17.17 7.09
N SER A 136 1.40 -16.85 6.02
CA SER A 136 1.14 -17.73 4.89
C SER A 136 2.27 -17.64 3.86
N TYR A 137 2.91 -18.78 3.57
CA TYR A 137 3.97 -18.91 2.57
C TYR A 137 3.44 -19.72 1.38
N TYR A 138 3.53 -19.19 0.16
CA TYR A 138 3.14 -19.94 -1.02
C TYR A 138 4.11 -21.11 -1.27
N ALA A 139 3.55 -22.31 -1.36
CA ALA A 139 4.29 -23.57 -1.56
C ALA A 139 3.98 -24.22 -2.92
N GLY A 140 3.39 -23.44 -3.83
CA GLY A 140 3.16 -23.85 -5.21
C GLY A 140 4.32 -23.52 -6.14
N GLU A 141 4.24 -24.05 -7.36
CA GLU A 141 5.17 -23.69 -8.42
C GLU A 141 4.67 -22.43 -9.11
N TYR A 142 5.58 -21.52 -9.43
CA TYR A 142 5.21 -20.33 -10.18
C TYR A 142 5.13 -20.63 -11.68
N PRO A 143 4.00 -20.31 -12.35
CA PRO A 143 3.84 -20.57 -13.77
C PRO A 143 4.77 -19.68 -14.62
N GLU A 144 5.00 -20.08 -15.88
CA GLU A 144 5.83 -19.31 -16.82
C GLU A 144 5.32 -17.87 -17.03
N GLU A 145 4.00 -17.68 -16.99
CA GLU A 145 3.38 -16.35 -17.07
C GLU A 145 3.82 -15.43 -15.94
N TYR A 146 3.82 -15.93 -14.71
CA TYR A 146 4.36 -15.17 -13.58
C TYR A 146 5.82 -14.79 -13.84
N GLN A 147 6.66 -15.72 -14.30
CA GLN A 147 8.08 -15.45 -14.52
C GLN A 147 8.29 -14.36 -15.58
N ARG A 148 7.47 -14.39 -16.64
CA ARG A 148 7.48 -13.41 -17.73
C ARG A 148 7.06 -12.01 -17.26
N GLU A 149 6.06 -11.92 -16.39
CA GLU A 149 5.53 -10.64 -15.93
C GLU A 149 6.27 -10.06 -14.72
N ASN A 150 6.94 -10.92 -13.94
CA ASN A 150 7.62 -10.56 -12.70
C ASN A 150 8.53 -9.33 -12.84
N PRO A 151 9.42 -9.20 -13.85
CA PRO A 151 10.28 -8.01 -14.01
C PRO A 151 9.51 -6.68 -14.11
N LYS A 152 8.27 -6.70 -14.61
CA LYS A 152 7.40 -5.53 -14.68
C LYS A 152 6.71 -5.28 -13.34
N LEU A 153 6.17 -6.33 -12.73
CA LEU A 153 5.23 -6.22 -11.61
C LEU A 153 5.93 -6.06 -10.25
N VAL A 154 7.19 -6.49 -10.10
CA VAL A 154 8.01 -6.20 -8.90
C VAL A 154 8.24 -4.72 -8.63
N ARG A 155 7.95 -3.84 -9.61
CA ARG A 155 7.95 -2.39 -9.40
C ARG A 155 6.97 -1.94 -8.31
N VAL A 156 5.99 -2.78 -7.95
CA VAL A 156 5.12 -2.53 -6.79
C VAL A 156 5.93 -2.26 -5.51
N ASN A 157 7.09 -2.91 -5.33
CA ASN A 157 7.95 -2.70 -4.16
C ASN A 157 8.55 -1.29 -4.12
N SER A 158 8.81 -0.67 -5.28
CA SER A 158 9.24 0.73 -5.37
C SER A 158 8.11 1.70 -5.03
N VAL A 159 6.87 1.38 -5.38
CA VAL A 159 5.68 2.18 -5.04
C VAL A 159 5.48 2.21 -3.52
N TYR A 160 5.56 1.05 -2.85
CA TYR A 160 5.35 0.96 -1.40
C TYR A 160 6.53 1.42 -0.56
N ARG A 161 7.75 1.47 -1.11
CA ARG A 161 8.97 1.81 -0.34
C ARG A 161 8.87 3.15 0.39
N ASN A 162 8.13 4.10 -0.16
CA ASN A 162 8.01 5.44 0.38
C ASN A 162 6.87 5.58 1.41
N TRP A 163 6.11 4.52 1.67
CA TRP A 163 4.98 4.55 2.58
C TRP A 163 5.35 3.88 3.89
N SER A 164 5.13 4.60 4.98
CA SER A 164 5.27 4.03 6.32
C SER A 164 3.95 3.37 6.70
N SER A 165 3.98 2.05 6.88
CA SER A 165 2.84 1.28 7.38
C SER A 165 3.33 0.12 8.24
N PRO A 166 2.53 -0.33 9.23
CA PRO A 166 2.78 -1.60 9.89
C PRO A 166 2.91 -2.73 8.87
N ARG A 167 3.90 -3.59 9.06
CA ARG A 167 4.09 -4.83 8.30
C ARG A 167 4.17 -6.02 9.26
N PRO A 168 3.84 -7.24 8.79
CA PRO A 168 4.09 -8.42 9.60
C PRO A 168 5.59 -8.52 9.92
N VAL A 169 5.90 -8.92 11.15
CA VAL A 169 7.28 -9.13 11.60
C VAL A 169 7.59 -10.62 11.49
N VAL A 170 8.55 -10.97 10.63
CA VAL A 170 9.02 -12.35 10.45
C VAL A 170 10.45 -12.45 10.95
N THR A 171 10.68 -13.33 11.94
CA THR A 171 11.99 -13.47 12.59
C THR A 171 12.67 -14.81 12.32
N VAL A 172 11.94 -15.76 11.73
CA VAL A 172 12.43 -17.09 11.37
C VAL A 172 12.60 -17.24 9.87
N ALA A 173 13.43 -18.21 9.46
CA ALA A 173 13.55 -18.57 8.06
C ALA A 173 12.21 -19.08 7.50
N PRO A 174 11.87 -18.80 6.22
CA PRO A 174 10.73 -19.41 5.55
C PRO A 174 10.74 -20.95 5.63
N PRO A 175 9.57 -21.61 5.51
CA PRO A 175 9.51 -23.07 5.42
C PRO A 175 10.24 -23.58 4.15
N PRO A 176 10.82 -24.80 4.15
CA PRO A 176 11.55 -25.34 2.99
C PRO A 176 10.75 -25.42 1.69
N GLU A 177 9.42 -25.51 1.78
CA GLU A 177 8.48 -25.55 0.67
C GLU A 177 8.30 -24.18 -0.01
N TYR A 178 8.78 -23.10 0.62
CA TYR A 178 8.74 -21.77 0.04
C TYR A 178 9.86 -21.60 -0.98
N HIS A 179 9.50 -21.33 -2.24
CA HIS A 179 10.43 -21.16 -3.36
C HIS A 179 10.46 -19.73 -3.93
N GLY A 180 9.76 -18.80 -3.29
CA GLY A 180 9.74 -17.39 -3.70
C GLY A 180 10.95 -16.58 -3.21
N PRO A 181 11.01 -15.28 -3.55
CA PRO A 181 12.09 -14.40 -3.12
C PRO A 181 12.17 -14.25 -1.59
N VAL A 182 13.35 -14.51 -1.01
CA VAL A 182 13.59 -14.31 0.43
C VAL A 182 14.27 -12.95 0.64
N ILE A 183 13.52 -11.99 1.17
CA ILE A 183 14.03 -10.64 1.48
C ILE A 183 14.14 -10.47 2.99
N GLN A 184 15.37 -10.37 3.49
CA GLN A 184 15.64 -10.10 4.90
C GLN A 184 15.34 -8.64 5.23
N VAL A 185 14.18 -8.37 5.80
CA VAL A 185 13.85 -7.06 6.36
C VAL A 185 14.34 -7.03 7.83
N GLY A 186 15.57 -6.57 8.05
CA GLY A 186 15.95 -6.02 9.36
C GLY A 186 16.73 -6.87 10.37
N PHE A 187 17.39 -8.00 10.04
CA PHE A 187 18.34 -8.65 10.96
C PHE A 187 19.57 -9.28 10.28
N LYS A 188 20.75 -9.09 10.90
CA LYS A 188 22.00 -9.82 10.64
C LYS A 188 21.90 -11.21 11.28
N VAL A 189 21.45 -12.22 10.54
CA VAL A 189 21.61 -13.63 10.94
C VAL A 189 22.32 -14.36 9.79
N PRO A 190 23.38 -15.13 10.06
CA PRO A 190 24.13 -15.83 9.03
C PRO A 190 23.23 -16.86 8.35
N VAL A 191 22.97 -16.66 7.07
CA VAL A 191 22.32 -17.67 6.23
C VAL A 191 23.30 -18.83 6.04
N PRO A 192 22.94 -20.09 6.33
CA PRO A 192 23.73 -21.20 5.84
C PRO A 192 23.68 -21.18 4.31
N ARG A 193 24.83 -20.94 3.67
CA ARG A 193 24.97 -21.04 2.21
C ARG A 193 24.69 -22.48 1.80
N VAL A 194 23.64 -22.70 1.03
CA VAL A 194 23.51 -23.91 0.22
C VAL A 194 24.37 -23.68 -1.03
N GLU A 195 25.56 -24.29 -1.05
CA GLU A 195 26.39 -24.31 -2.25
C GLU A 195 25.82 -25.33 -3.24
N VAL A 196 25.17 -24.84 -4.29
CA VAL A 196 24.85 -25.65 -5.47
C VAL A 196 26.10 -25.67 -6.35
N SER A 197 26.87 -26.75 -6.28
CA SER A 197 28.01 -26.96 -7.17
C SER A 197 27.50 -27.52 -8.50
N VAL A 198 27.42 -26.66 -9.51
CA VAL A 198 27.22 -27.07 -10.92
C VAL A 198 28.61 -27.16 -11.56
N PRO A 199 29.03 -28.33 -12.10
CA PRO A 199 30.33 -28.46 -12.74
C PRO A 199 30.43 -27.50 -13.95
N GLY A 200 31.32 -26.52 -13.89
CA GLY A 200 31.70 -25.67 -15.03
C GLY A 200 31.27 -24.20 -14.99
N VAL A 201 30.66 -23.70 -13.90
CA VAL A 201 30.32 -22.26 -13.77
C VAL A 201 30.88 -21.70 -12.46
N GLU A 202 31.99 -20.97 -12.52
CA GLU A 202 32.44 -20.15 -11.38
C GLU A 202 31.59 -18.87 -11.30
N VAL A 203 30.61 -18.83 -10.39
CA VAL A 203 30.01 -17.56 -9.95
C VAL A 203 30.71 -17.12 -8.67
N ARG A 204 31.67 -16.19 -8.78
CA ARG A 204 32.27 -15.53 -7.62
C ARG A 204 31.33 -14.45 -7.07
N VAL A 205 30.53 -14.80 -6.07
CA VAL A 205 29.87 -13.79 -5.22
C VAL A 205 30.88 -13.38 -4.13
N GLY A 206 31.64 -12.32 -4.44
CA GLY A 206 32.61 -11.72 -3.54
C GLY A 206 31.99 -11.28 -2.21
N ALA A 207 32.68 -11.53 -1.11
CA ALA A 207 32.30 -11.04 0.21
C ALA A 207 32.28 -9.49 0.24
N PRO A 208 31.40 -8.85 1.02
CA PRO A 208 31.52 -7.41 1.27
C PRO A 208 32.85 -7.15 2.02
N PRO A 209 33.59 -6.06 1.69
CA PRO A 209 34.78 -5.71 2.45
C PRO A 209 34.43 -5.47 3.93
N PRO A 210 35.30 -5.85 4.88
CA PRO A 210 35.05 -5.61 6.29
C PRO A 210 34.89 -4.10 6.54
N PRO A 211 33.94 -3.67 7.39
CA PRO A 211 33.73 -2.27 7.67
C PRO A 211 35.00 -1.66 8.29
N PRO A 212 35.37 -0.42 7.93
CA PRO A 212 36.50 0.25 8.55
C PRO A 212 36.26 0.41 10.05
N GLN A 213 37.26 0.00 10.85
CA GLN A 213 37.21 0.15 12.30
C GLN A 213 37.18 1.65 12.62
N ARG A 214 36.06 2.13 13.18
CA ARG A 214 35.97 3.48 13.74
C ARG A 214 36.40 3.42 15.20
N GLU A 215 37.40 4.21 15.54
CA GLU A 215 37.85 4.45 16.91
C GLU A 215 36.70 5.11 17.69
N VAL A 216 36.27 4.46 18.78
CA VAL A 216 35.18 4.95 19.63
C VAL A 216 35.76 5.97 20.60
N VAL A 217 35.59 7.26 20.30
CA VAL A 217 35.79 8.33 21.29
C VAL A 217 34.57 8.35 22.21
N ILE A 218 34.73 7.88 23.44
CA ILE A 218 33.72 8.01 24.50
C ILE A 218 33.73 9.47 24.97
N ILE A 219 32.76 10.27 24.52
CA ILE A 219 32.51 11.57 25.13
C ILE A 219 31.66 11.32 26.37
N ARG A 220 32.29 11.45 27.56
CA ARG A 220 31.57 11.56 28.84
C ARG A 220 30.77 12.86 28.82
N GLU A 221 29.45 12.78 28.98
CA GLU A 221 28.64 13.97 29.28
C GLU A 221 29.05 14.50 30.66
N GLU A 222 29.74 15.63 30.66
CA GLU A 222 29.98 16.42 31.85
C GLU A 222 28.69 17.08 32.30
N ARG A 223 28.44 16.92 33.59
CA ARG A 223 27.45 17.62 34.40
C ARG A 223 27.65 19.13 34.26
N VAL A 224 26.81 19.79 33.46
CA VAL A 224 26.73 21.25 33.45
C VAL A 224 25.95 21.68 34.70
N VAL A 225 26.69 22.24 35.65
CA VAL A 225 26.16 23.03 36.77
C VAL A 225 25.63 24.33 36.18
N HIS A 226 24.31 24.54 36.19
CA HIS A 226 23.75 25.87 35.93
C HIS A 226 23.75 26.64 37.25
N GLU A 227 24.68 27.59 37.33
CA GLU A 227 24.83 28.54 38.41
C GLU A 227 23.76 29.65 38.31
N HIS A 228 23.40 30.17 39.48
CA HIS A 228 22.33 31.12 39.73
C HIS A 228 22.52 32.47 39.04
N HIS A 229 21.45 32.99 38.43
CA HIS A 229 21.26 34.44 38.33
C HIS A 229 19.84 34.80 38.76
N HIS A 230 19.77 35.52 39.87
CA HIS A 230 18.59 36.19 40.38
C HIS A 230 18.34 37.43 39.53
N ASP A 231 17.13 37.59 39.02
CA ASP A 231 16.58 38.91 38.72
C ASP A 231 15.13 38.92 39.21
N ASP A 232 14.95 39.68 40.29
CA ASP A 232 13.68 40.08 40.87
C ASP A 232 12.90 40.92 39.88
N HIS A 233 11.65 40.55 39.56
CA HIS A 233 10.59 41.54 39.39
C HIS A 233 9.21 40.98 39.78
N CYS A 234 8.59 41.70 40.72
CA CYS A 234 7.27 41.51 41.30
C CYS A 234 6.14 41.76 40.29
N GLY A 235 4.96 41.15 40.51
CA GLY A 235 3.72 41.70 39.94
C GLY A 235 2.54 40.74 39.77
N HIS A 236 1.75 40.60 40.84
CA HIS A 236 0.42 40.03 40.99
C HIS A 236 -0.54 39.98 39.77
N GLY A 237 -1.39 38.93 39.73
CA GLY A 237 -2.68 39.01 39.02
C GLY A 237 -3.47 37.71 38.87
N HIS A 238 -4.20 37.29 39.92
CA HIS A 238 -5.24 36.26 39.83
C HIS A 238 -6.31 36.60 38.78
N LYS A 239 -6.80 35.59 38.04
CA LYS A 239 -8.24 35.48 37.69
C LYS A 239 -8.64 34.08 37.23
N LYS A 240 -9.75 33.62 37.82
CA LYS A 240 -10.41 32.31 37.67
C LYS A 240 -11.28 32.23 36.40
N HIS A 241 -11.40 30.99 35.89
CA HIS A 241 -12.47 30.33 35.10
C HIS A 241 -13.51 31.13 34.30
N LYS A 242 -13.82 30.64 33.09
CA LYS A 242 -15.22 30.39 32.67
C LYS A 242 -15.37 29.29 31.61
N LYS A 243 -16.23 28.33 31.98
CA LYS A 243 -16.88 27.29 31.17
C LYS A 243 -17.71 27.92 30.05
N HIS A 244 -17.63 27.43 28.82
CA HIS A 244 -18.62 27.71 27.78
C HIS A 244 -19.53 26.50 27.52
N LYS A 245 -20.81 26.85 27.39
CA LYS A 245 -22.02 26.02 27.44
C LYS A 245 -22.38 25.54 26.03
N HIS A 246 -22.85 24.29 25.93
CA HIS A 246 -23.54 23.75 24.77
C HIS A 246 -24.77 24.59 24.39
N LYS A 247 -25.00 24.78 23.09
CA LYS A 247 -26.26 25.30 22.55
C LYS A 247 -26.87 24.26 21.61
N LYS A 248 -27.99 23.68 22.07
CA LYS A 248 -28.94 22.86 21.30
C LYS A 248 -29.52 23.70 20.17
N PHE A 249 -29.52 23.20 18.94
CA PHE A 249 -30.42 23.68 17.89
C PHE A 249 -31.71 22.85 17.92
N LYS A 250 -32.83 23.55 17.79
CA LYS A 250 -34.20 23.04 17.81
C LYS A 250 -34.63 22.83 16.36
N ASP A 251 -35.34 21.73 16.15
CA ASP A 251 -36.16 21.46 14.96
C ASP A 251 -37.13 22.60 14.66
N ARG A 252 -37.42 22.76 13.37
CA ARG A 252 -38.56 23.51 12.87
C ARG A 252 -39.20 22.70 11.75
N ASP A 253 -40.47 22.40 12.00
CA ASP A 253 -41.58 21.98 11.13
C ASP A 253 -41.37 22.03 9.61
#